data_AF-A0A5N7FZK9-F1
#
_entry.id   AF-A0A5N7FZK9-F1
#
_cell.length_a   1.000
_cell.length_b   1.000
_cell.length_c   1.000
_cell.angle_alpha   90.00
_cell.angle_beta   90.00
_cell.angle_gamma   90.00
#
_symmetry.space_group_name_H-M   'P 1'
#
loop_
_entity.id
_entity.type
_entity.pdbx_description
1 polymer ?
#
loop_
_entity_poly.entity_id
_entity_poly.type
_entity_poly.pdbx_seq_one_letter_code
_entity_poly.pdbx_strand_id
1 'polypeptide(L)'
;MNYKFHFLSVFREIFIPHHHSLEFRAKVLAAMLCAKKTVSQSDYNDIKDIATEIYINDERRVGVLVQTVKEYVQKVKEFSYISLDSLLIDIDYNLKNLRRYAKKIDFAHLRRLMIDSDEDDALLQQRVYEYFLSEVRRYS
;
A
#
# COMPACT_ATOMS: atom_id res chain seq x y z
N MET A 1 17.64 -3.16 -22.74
CA MET A 1 18.48 -3.50 -21.57
C MET A 1 17.57 -3.98 -20.45
N ASN A 2 17.73 -5.22 -20.00
CA ASN A 2 16.91 -5.84 -18.96
C ASN A 2 17.39 -5.39 -17.58
N TYR A 3 16.73 -4.39 -16.99
CA TYR A 3 16.92 -4.06 -15.58
C TYR A 3 16.18 -5.09 -14.73
N LYS A 4 16.84 -6.21 -14.43
CA LYS A 4 16.41 -7.16 -13.39
C LYS A 4 16.56 -6.48 -12.03
N PHE A 5 15.48 -5.91 -11.51
CA PHE A 5 15.46 -5.32 -10.18
C PHE A 5 15.36 -6.40 -9.09
N HIS A 6 16.51 -6.94 -8.66
CA HIS A 6 16.63 -7.71 -7.42
C HIS A 6 16.85 -6.76 -6.22
N PHE A 7 15.85 -5.94 -5.88
CA PHE A 7 15.89 -5.09 -4.67
C PHE A 7 15.37 -5.82 -3.42
N LEU A 8 15.76 -7.09 -3.28
CA LEU A 8 15.42 -7.91 -2.12
C LEU A 8 16.28 -7.49 -0.94
N SER A 9 15.74 -6.59 -0.11
CA SER A 9 15.42 -6.87 1.29
C SER A 9 15.18 -5.55 2.04
N VAL A 10 13.91 -5.14 2.17
CA VAL A 10 13.42 -4.08 3.06
C VAL A 10 13.90 -2.66 2.72
N PHE A 11 15.18 -2.37 2.81
CA PHE A 11 15.81 -1.11 2.44
C PHE A 11 17.30 -1.43 2.47
N ARG A 12 17.97 -1.52 1.31
CA ARG A 12 19.40 -1.17 1.33
C ARG A 12 19.42 0.34 1.51
N GLU A 13 19.52 0.75 2.76
CA GLU A 13 19.76 2.11 3.24
C GLU A 13 20.55 2.95 2.21
N ILE A 14 20.14 4.22 1.94
CA ILE A 14 20.96 5.36 1.45
C ILE A 14 20.50 6.15 0.19
N PHE A 15 19.60 5.72 -0.71
CA PHE A 15 19.49 6.48 -2.01
C PHE A 15 18.16 7.14 -2.43
N ILE A 16 17.19 7.44 -1.54
CA ILE A 16 16.11 8.41 -1.84
C ILE A 16 15.76 9.22 -0.57
N PRO A 17 15.95 10.55 -0.53
CA PRO A 17 15.38 11.39 0.52
C PRO A 17 13.85 11.29 0.48
N HIS A 18 13.18 11.14 1.64
CA HIS A 18 11.70 11.07 1.84
C HIS A 18 11.01 9.67 1.83
N HIS A 19 11.73 8.58 2.09
CA HIS A 19 11.18 7.20 2.08
C HIS A 19 9.93 6.97 2.95
N HIS A 20 9.83 7.59 4.12
CA HIS A 20 8.72 7.33 5.05
C HIS A 20 7.33 7.61 4.47
N SER A 21 7.19 8.59 3.57
CA SER A 21 5.89 8.86 2.94
C SER A 21 5.55 7.83 1.87
N LEU A 22 6.55 7.27 1.19
CA LEU A 22 6.34 6.22 0.18
C LEU A 22 5.97 4.92 0.87
N GLU A 23 6.72 4.54 1.90
CA GLU A 23 6.46 3.36 2.71
C GLU A 23 5.06 3.41 3.32
N PHE A 24 4.65 4.56 3.86
CA PHE A 24 3.28 4.75 4.37
C PHE A 24 2.21 4.48 3.29
N ARG A 25 2.38 5.04 2.08
CA ARG A 25 1.47 4.78 0.96
C ARG A 25 1.46 3.29 0.58
N ALA A 26 2.63 2.65 0.59
CA ALA A 26 2.75 1.23 0.30
C ALA A 26 1.96 0.38 1.31
N LYS A 27 2.05 0.69 2.61
CA LYS A 27 1.30 0.00 3.66
C LYS A 27 -0.21 0.12 3.47
N VAL A 28 -0.71 1.32 3.17
CA VAL A 28 -2.14 1.58 2.92
C VAL A 28 -2.64 0.76 1.72
N LEU A 29 -1.90 0.79 0.61
CA LEU A 29 -2.25 0.02 -0.58
C LEU A 29 -2.15 -1.50 -0.35
N ALA A 30 -1.11 -1.95 0.35
CA ALA A 30 -0.93 -3.35 0.70
C ALA A 30 -2.04 -3.87 1.61
N ALA A 31 -2.52 -3.06 2.57
CA ALA A 31 -3.65 -3.43 3.43
C ALA A 31 -4.93 -3.70 2.61
N MET A 32 -5.21 -2.89 1.58
CA MET A 32 -6.35 -3.13 0.66
C MET A 32 -6.18 -4.44 -0.12
N LEU A 33 -4.98 -4.77 -0.59
CA LEU A 33 -4.74 -6.05 -1.27
C LEU A 33 -4.77 -7.24 -0.30
N CYS A 34 -4.30 -7.07 0.93
CA CYS A 34 -4.30 -8.11 1.96
C CYS A 34 -5.71 -8.46 2.45
N ALA A 35 -6.68 -7.57 2.26
CA ALA A 35 -8.09 -7.86 2.52
C ALA A 35 -8.69 -8.85 1.50
N LYS A 36 -8.06 -9.04 0.34
CA LYS A 36 -8.46 -10.06 -0.66
C LYS A 36 -8.01 -11.45 -0.22
N LYS A 37 -8.77 -12.50 -0.54
CA LYS A 37 -8.36 -13.89 -0.31
C LYS A 37 -7.07 -14.22 -1.07
N THR A 38 -7.02 -13.84 -2.34
CA THR A 38 -5.88 -14.06 -3.21
C THR A 38 -5.48 -12.76 -3.92
N VAL A 39 -4.18 -12.52 -4.04
CA VAL A 39 -3.62 -11.36 -4.75
C VAL A 39 -2.91 -11.87 -5.99
N SER A 40 -3.22 -11.28 -7.13
CA SER A 40 -2.79 -11.70 -8.45
C SER A 40 -1.90 -10.64 -9.11
N GLN A 41 -1.42 -10.93 -10.32
CA GLN A 41 -0.62 -9.97 -11.09
C GLN A 41 -1.43 -8.77 -11.60
N SER A 42 -2.75 -8.91 -11.82
CA SER A 42 -3.59 -7.76 -12.21
C SER A 42 -3.69 -6.74 -11.09
N ASP A 43 -3.80 -7.19 -9.83
CA ASP A 43 -3.81 -6.30 -8.67
C ASP A 43 -2.54 -5.43 -8.62
N TYR A 44 -1.38 -6.02 -8.93
CA TYR A 44 -0.12 -5.26 -9.00
C TYR A 44 -0.02 -4.34 -10.21
N ASN A 45 -0.79 -4.59 -11.28
CA ASN A 45 -0.91 -3.65 -12.40
C ASN A 45 -1.73 -2.43 -11.97
N ASP A 46 -2.82 -2.62 -11.23
CA ASP A 46 -3.61 -1.50 -10.69
C ASP A 46 -2.77 -0.65 -9.72
N ILE A 47 -1.97 -1.28 -8.88
CA ILE A 47 -1.00 -0.57 -8.02
C ILE A 47 0.01 0.22 -8.84
N LYS A 48 0.48 -0.31 -9.98
CA LYS A 48 1.41 0.38 -10.87
C LYS A 48 0.77 1.60 -11.52
N ASP A 49 -0.50 1.51 -11.91
CA ASP A 49 -1.24 2.63 -12.49
C ASP A 49 -1.44 3.73 -11.44
N ILE A 50 -1.90 3.36 -10.24
CA ILE A 50 -2.01 4.28 -9.08
C ILE A 50 -0.64 4.90 -8.75
N ALA A 51 0.43 4.12 -8.76
CA ALA A 51 1.77 4.62 -8.46
C ALA A 51 2.24 5.64 -9.51
N THR A 52 1.93 5.42 -10.79
CA THR A 52 2.21 6.34 -11.90
C THR A 52 1.46 7.67 -11.72
N GLU A 53 0.22 7.63 -11.24
CA GLU A 53 -0.57 8.83 -10.94
C GLU A 53 -0.02 9.60 -9.73
N ILE A 54 0.47 8.90 -8.71
CA ILE A 54 1.08 9.52 -7.51
C ILE A 54 2.44 10.16 -7.84
N TYR A 55 3.24 9.51 -8.69
CA TYR A 55 4.62 9.90 -9.01
C TYR A 55 4.79 10.18 -10.51
N ILE A 56 4.08 11.19 -11.00
CA ILE A 56 4.12 11.64 -12.39
C ILE A 56 5.59 11.90 -12.81
N ASN A 57 6.00 11.31 -13.93
CA ASN A 57 7.35 11.40 -14.49
C ASN A 57 8.49 10.88 -13.60
N ASP A 58 8.20 10.10 -12.54
CA ASP A 58 9.23 9.48 -11.67
C ASP A 58 9.04 7.95 -11.64
N GLU A 59 9.40 7.30 -12.75
CA GLU A 59 9.32 5.84 -12.93
C GLU A 59 10.08 5.06 -11.84
N ARG A 60 11.15 5.66 -11.29
CA ARG A 60 11.90 5.05 -10.21
C ARG A 60 11.03 4.94 -8.96
N ARG A 61 10.36 6.01 -8.54
CA ARG A 61 9.45 5.96 -7.38
C ARG A 61 8.23 5.10 -7.63
N VAL A 62 7.73 5.04 -8.85
CA VAL A 62 6.69 4.08 -9.26
C VAL A 62 7.14 2.65 -8.97
N GLY A 63 8.31 2.26 -9.48
CA GLY A 63 8.88 0.93 -9.26
C GLY A 63 9.10 0.62 -7.78
N VAL A 64 9.60 1.59 -7.01
CA VAL A 64 9.81 1.42 -5.56
C VAL A 64 8.47 1.21 -4.84
N LEU A 65 7.44 2.02 -5.11
CA LEU A 65 6.14 1.86 -4.48
C LEU A 65 5.51 0.49 -4.77
N VAL A 66 5.51 0.06 -6.05
CA VAL A 66 4.98 -1.25 -6.45
C VAL A 66 5.71 -2.38 -5.74
N GLN A 67 7.05 -2.31 -5.68
CA GLN A 67 7.86 -3.34 -5.03
C GLN A 67 7.64 -3.37 -3.51
N THR A 68 7.56 -2.21 -2.85
CA THR A 68 7.28 -2.14 -1.42
C THR A 68 5.89 -2.68 -1.09
N VAL A 69 4.88 -2.41 -1.92
CA VAL A 69 3.54 -3.01 -1.76
C VAL A 69 3.62 -4.53 -1.83
N LYS A 70 4.30 -5.09 -2.85
CA LYS A 70 4.53 -6.54 -2.98
C LYS A 70 5.15 -7.11 -1.71
N GLU A 71 6.21 -6.50 -1.20
CA GLU A 71 6.89 -6.98 0.01
C GLU A 71 5.97 -7.02 1.23
N TYR A 72 5.12 -6.00 1.45
CA TYR A 72 4.14 -6.04 2.54
C TYR A 72 3.07 -7.11 2.34
N VAL A 73 2.57 -7.29 1.11
CA VAL A 73 1.62 -8.36 0.80
C VAL A 73 2.25 -9.73 1.07
N GLN A 74 3.49 -9.97 0.65
CA GLN A 74 4.20 -11.23 0.91
C GLN A 74 4.40 -11.47 2.41
N LYS A 75 4.78 -10.43 3.17
CA LYS A 75 4.93 -10.54 4.63
C LYS A 75 3.62 -10.93 5.32
N VAL A 76 2.46 -10.51 4.79
CA VAL A 76 1.14 -10.84 5.35
C VAL A 76 0.61 -12.18 4.87
N LYS A 77 0.70 -12.47 3.57
CA LYS A 77 0.00 -13.58 2.91
C LYS A 77 0.86 -14.82 2.71
N GLU A 78 2.15 -14.66 2.46
CA GLU A 78 3.05 -15.78 2.10
C GLU A 78 3.86 -16.25 3.31
N PHE A 79 4.45 -15.31 4.05
CA PHE A 79 5.37 -15.62 5.15
C PHE A 79 4.73 -15.54 6.53
N SER A 80 3.54 -14.95 6.65
CA SER A 80 2.84 -14.71 7.92
C SER A 80 3.72 -14.03 8.98
N TYR A 81 4.67 -13.18 8.55
CA TYR A 81 5.56 -12.42 9.43
C TYR A 81 4.81 -11.32 10.18
N ILE A 82 3.76 -10.79 9.56
CA ILE A 82 2.83 -9.84 10.17
C ILE A 82 1.40 -10.20 9.75
N SER A 83 0.40 -9.76 10.50
CA SER A 83 -1.01 -9.87 10.10
C SER A 83 -1.50 -8.57 9.43
N LEU A 84 -2.68 -8.63 8.80
CA LEU A 84 -3.39 -7.43 8.37
C LEU A 84 -3.62 -6.47 9.55
N ASP A 85 -4.02 -6.99 10.71
CA ASP A 85 -4.23 -6.17 11.91
C ASP A 85 -2.96 -5.44 12.36
N SER A 86 -1.81 -6.12 12.37
CA SER A 86 -0.53 -5.49 12.70
C SER A 86 -0.14 -4.41 11.68
N LEU A 87 -0.45 -4.62 10.40
CA LEU A 87 -0.24 -3.61 9.36
C LEU A 87 -1.16 -2.38 9.57
N LEU A 88 -2.42 -2.60 9.94
CA LEU A 88 -3.37 -1.52 10.25
C LEU A 88 -2.95 -0.72 11.49
N ILE A 89 -2.49 -1.40 12.55
CA ILE A 89 -1.96 -0.75 13.76
C ILE A 89 -0.75 0.14 13.44
N ASP A 90 0.15 -0.31 12.57
CA ASP A 90 1.29 0.50 12.16
C ASP A 90 0.87 1.72 11.31
N ILE A 91 -0.15 1.58 10.45
CA ILE A 91 -0.73 2.72 9.72
C ILE A 91 -1.35 3.73 10.70
N ASP A 92 -2.12 3.26 11.69
CA ASP A 92 -2.71 4.11 12.74
C ASP A 92 -1.65 4.89 13.52
N TYR A 93 -0.61 4.19 13.95
CA TYR A 93 0.53 4.82 14.63
C TYR A 93 1.14 5.94 13.77
N ASN A 94 1.32 5.70 12.47
CA ASN A 94 1.84 6.72 11.56
C ASN A 94 0.87 7.91 11.41
N LEU A 95 -0.43 7.69 11.30
CA LEU A 95 -1.44 8.76 11.22
C LEU A 95 -1.46 9.62 12.48
N LYS A 96 -1.39 8.98 13.66
CA LYS A 96 -1.36 9.65 14.97
C LYS A 96 -0.13 10.53 15.14
N ASN A 97 1.05 10.05 14.75
CA ASN A 97 2.32 10.76 14.97
C ASN A 97 2.65 11.75 13.85
N LEU A 98 2.14 11.53 12.63
CA LEU A 98 2.46 12.34 11.46
C LEU A 98 1.17 12.76 10.73
N ARG A 99 0.41 13.69 11.30
CA ARG A 99 -0.90 14.16 10.76
C ARG A 99 -0.92 14.47 9.26
N ARG A 100 0.21 14.96 8.70
CA ARG A 100 0.35 15.21 7.24
C ARG A 100 0.17 13.96 6.38
N TYR A 101 0.26 12.75 6.94
CA TYR A 101 0.07 11.48 6.26
C TYR A 101 -1.39 11.17 5.96
N ALA A 102 -2.35 11.77 6.68
CA ALA A 102 -3.76 11.67 6.34
C ALA A 102 -4.01 12.13 4.88
N LYS A 103 -3.33 13.20 4.44
CA LYS A 103 -3.37 13.71 3.06
C LYS A 103 -2.71 12.80 2.01
N LYS A 104 -2.08 11.70 2.43
CA LYS A 104 -1.44 10.71 1.55
C LYS A 104 -2.35 9.51 1.29
N ILE A 105 -3.49 9.41 1.98
CA ILE A 105 -4.51 8.41 1.66
C ILE A 105 -5.44 9.00 0.62
N ASP A 106 -5.43 8.42 -0.58
CA ASP A 106 -6.33 8.80 -1.66
C ASP A 106 -7.44 7.77 -1.77
N PHE A 107 -8.64 8.14 -1.32
CA PHE A 107 -9.79 7.25 -1.31
C PHE A 107 -10.32 6.94 -2.72
N ALA A 108 -10.01 7.73 -3.75
CA ALA A 108 -10.34 7.36 -5.12
C ALA A 108 -9.46 6.20 -5.59
N HIS A 109 -8.17 6.21 -5.26
CA HIS A 109 -7.28 5.08 -5.51
C HIS A 109 -7.72 3.82 -4.75
N LEU A 110 -8.12 3.95 -3.48
CA LEU A 110 -8.58 2.79 -2.70
C LEU A 110 -9.86 2.16 -3.28
N ARG A 111 -10.82 2.98 -3.71
CA ARG A 111 -12.04 2.48 -4.37
C ARG A 111 -11.75 1.71 -5.65
N ARG A 112 -10.74 2.13 -6.43
CA ARG A 112 -10.34 1.41 -7.65
C ARG A 112 -9.90 -0.02 -7.37
N LEU A 113 -9.18 -0.25 -6.27
CA LEU A 113 -8.71 -1.58 -5.88
C LEU A 113 -9.84 -2.54 -5.44
N MET A 114 -11.08 -2.07 -5.39
CA MET A 114 -12.26 -2.84 -5.00
C MET A 114 -13.16 -3.22 -6.17
N ILE A 115 -12.96 -2.60 -7.35
CA ILE A 115 -13.90 -2.71 -8.49
C ILE A 115 -14.00 -4.15 -8.98
N ASP A 116 -12.86 -4.83 -9.11
CA ASP A 116 -12.77 -6.19 -9.65
C ASP A 116 -12.67 -7.27 -8.55
N SER A 117 -13.04 -6.94 -7.31
CA SER A 117 -13.07 -7.90 -6.21
C SER A 117 -14.37 -8.70 -6.17
N ASP A 118 -14.29 -9.96 -5.75
CA ASP A 118 -15.49 -10.74 -5.45
C ASP A 118 -16.24 -10.17 -4.22
N GLU A 119 -17.47 -10.63 -3.98
CA GLU A 119 -18.33 -10.08 -2.93
C GLU A 119 -17.70 -10.15 -1.52
N ASP A 120 -17.03 -11.26 -1.19
CA ASP A 120 -16.40 -11.46 0.11
C ASP A 120 -15.16 -10.56 0.26
N ASP A 121 -14.33 -10.52 -0.78
CA ASP A 121 -13.13 -9.67 -0.83
C ASP A 121 -13.52 -8.19 -0.76
N ALA A 122 -14.56 -7.79 -1.50
CA ALA A 122 -15.09 -6.43 -1.48
C ALA A 122 -15.61 -6.04 -0.10
N LEU A 123 -16.26 -6.95 0.62
CA LEU A 123 -16.73 -6.71 2.00
C LEU A 123 -15.57 -6.45 2.96
N LEU A 124 -14.50 -7.26 2.89
CA LEU A 124 -13.32 -7.06 3.74
C LEU A 124 -12.57 -5.79 3.37
N GLN A 125 -12.40 -5.52 2.08
CA GLN A 125 -11.81 -4.27 1.60
C GLN A 125 -12.62 -3.05 2.03
N GLN A 126 -13.96 -3.13 2.00
CA GLN A 126 -14.84 -2.06 2.48
C GLN A 126 -14.60 -1.76 3.95
N ARG A 127 -14.42 -2.78 4.80
CA ARG A 127 -14.11 -2.58 6.23
C ARG A 127 -12.76 -1.88 6.42
N VAL A 128 -11.73 -2.26 5.66
CA VAL A 128 -10.42 -1.59 5.68
C VAL A 128 -10.53 -0.14 5.19
N TYR A 129 -11.30 0.09 4.13
CA TYR A 129 -11.58 1.43 3.60
C TYR A 129 -12.28 2.32 4.63
N GLU A 130 -13.32 1.82 5.30
CA GLU A 130 -14.06 2.53 6.34
C GLU A 130 -13.19 2.85 7.55
N TYR A 131 -12.32 1.90 7.93
CA TYR A 131 -11.32 2.11 8.96
C TYR A 131 -10.36 3.26 8.61
N PHE A 132 -9.83 3.30 7.38
CA PHE A 132 -9.00 4.43 6.96
C PHE A 132 -9.78 5.75 6.92
N LEU A 133 -11.06 5.72 6.53
CA LEU A 133 -11.91 6.90 6.55
C LEU A 133 -12.12 7.44 7.97
N SER A 134 -12.33 6.56 8.96
CA SER A 134 -12.46 6.97 10.36
C SER A 134 -11.17 7.54 10.92
N GLU A 135 -10.02 6.91 10.67
CA GLU A 135 -8.74 7.39 11.19
C GLU A 135 -8.29 8.69 10.52
N VAL A 136 -8.52 8.85 9.20
CA VAL A 136 -8.28 10.13 8.52
C VAL A 136 -9.15 11.23 9.12
N ARG A 137 -10.44 10.98 9.40
CA ARG A 137 -11.32 11.97 10.06
C ARG A 137 -10.85 12.32 11.47
N ARG A 138 -10.29 11.35 12.21
CA ARG A 138 -9.78 11.56 13.57
C ARG A 138 -8.49 12.39 13.60
N TYR A 139 -7.58 12.17 12.65
CA TYR A 139 -6.23 12.74 12.69
C TYR A 139 -5.96 13.89 11.72
N SER A 140 -6.89 14.19 10.80
CA SER A 140 -6.81 15.37 9.92
C SER A 140 -7.04 16.70 10.64
#